data_AF-A0A0L0VJR6-F1
#
_entry.id   AF-A0A0L0VJR6-F1
#
_cell.length_a   1.000
_cell.length_b   1.000
_cell.length_c   1.000
_cell.angle_alpha   90.00
_cell.angle_beta   90.00
_cell.angle_gamma   90.00
#
_symmetry.space_group_name_H-M   'P 1'
#
loop_
_entity.id
_entity.type
_entity.pdbx_description
1 polymer ?
#
loop_
_entity_poly.entity_id
_entity_poly.type
_entity_poly.pdbx_seq_one_letter_code
_entity_poly.pdbx_strand_id
1 'polypeptide(L)'
;MALHQVGAAILSSLDSEAHGGQSAKLGGWFHTPERERNIGYESKSIKHHINLLDPKGDKEFSLIKSQLGSLHDALKEPLGWYDNNINIWYSLLKQLDDFKTAQRINPDATKAKFQLDFLKCLFTVGDHIVRYKLIHPELIESSQFLEPKTLLAMVEFHIDLLFLKNGERFFDAPDSVIPQLEFMKTSLTFKHFRQSILALSDEDQTQVVYVSLRTILSHIPGILSQRQLSPIFTEISQLFRRPESLQEIDGLSSSLRKESDIFHVLDRKENLPTVSLIIELISYFRFPRAAYAHRKIEFQMVYYILEFLEDHYQPVMDAMLQQRPNDLDLRKQLEFINGLLKFFRNRDQYPISTYENPDISFWTMTKGGSALSTWIDSYILGESHHVTIFKDLVTAAPNQKFTIWMTKINT
;
A
#
# COMPACT_ATOMS: atom_id res chain seq x y z
N MET A 1 1.55 -19.43 20.86
CA MET A 1 2.26 -18.62 21.87
C MET A 1 2.91 -17.35 21.28
N ALA A 2 2.54 -16.90 20.08
CA ALA A 2 3.19 -15.78 19.36
C ALA A 2 2.28 -14.53 19.17
N LEU A 3 1.06 -14.52 19.71
CA LEU A 3 0.07 -13.44 19.49
C LEU A 3 0.17 -12.26 20.47
N HIS A 4 0.93 -12.39 21.56
CA HIS A 4 1.12 -11.31 22.56
C HIS A 4 2.24 -10.33 22.22
N GLN A 5 3.12 -10.63 21.25
CA GLN A 5 4.33 -9.83 21.02
C GLN A 5 4.11 -8.62 20.11
N VAL A 6 3.10 -8.59 19.25
CA VAL A 6 2.92 -7.47 18.30
C VAL A 6 2.34 -6.24 19.00
N GLY A 7 1.26 -6.37 19.78
CA GLY A 7 0.71 -5.26 20.57
C GLY A 7 1.72 -4.67 21.57
N ALA A 8 2.50 -5.55 22.22
CA ALA A 8 3.58 -5.15 23.10
C ALA A 8 4.78 -4.52 22.36
N ALA A 9 5.08 -4.91 21.12
CA ALA A 9 6.16 -4.33 20.30
C ALA A 9 5.83 -2.90 19.82
N ILE A 10 4.57 -2.62 19.45
CA ILE A 10 4.12 -1.25 19.13
C ILE A 10 4.20 -0.37 20.38
N LEU A 11 3.77 -0.88 21.54
CA LEU A 11 3.81 -0.14 22.81
C LEU A 11 5.24 0.06 23.35
N SER A 12 6.16 -0.88 23.09
CA SER A 12 7.57 -0.81 23.54
C SER A 12 8.51 -0.09 22.59
N SER A 13 8.26 -0.08 21.27
CA SER A 13 8.99 0.78 20.32
C SER A 13 8.71 2.27 20.55
N LEU A 14 7.56 2.61 21.15
CA LEU A 14 7.25 3.96 21.63
C LEU A 14 7.97 4.32 22.94
N ASP A 15 8.45 3.34 23.72
CA ASP A 15 9.23 3.57 24.94
C ASP A 15 10.74 3.72 24.64
N SER A 16 11.25 3.20 23.51
CA SER A 16 12.69 3.27 23.17
C SER A 16 13.14 4.62 22.59
N GLU A 17 12.22 5.50 22.21
CA GLU A 17 12.54 6.92 21.91
C GLU A 17 12.74 7.76 23.19
N ALA A 18 12.50 7.19 24.37
CA ALA A 18 12.74 7.84 25.66
C ALA A 18 13.81 7.11 26.48
N HIS A 19 15.02 7.69 26.49
CA HIS A 19 16.13 7.49 27.41
C HIS A 19 17.24 6.51 27.03
N GLY A 20 18.38 7.11 26.67
CA GLY A 20 19.66 6.61 27.17
C GLY A 20 19.73 6.78 28.69
N GLY A 21 20.05 5.69 29.38
CA GLY A 21 20.69 5.73 30.71
C GLY A 21 19.79 5.60 31.94
N GLN A 22 19.91 4.44 32.58
CA GLN A 22 19.71 4.12 34.00
C GLN A 22 18.29 3.82 34.52
N SER A 23 18.20 2.57 35.00
CA SER A 23 17.22 1.97 35.90
C SER A 23 16.54 2.93 36.89
N ALA A 24 15.23 3.10 36.76
CA ALA A 24 14.36 3.56 37.83
C ALA A 24 12.97 2.91 37.73
N LYS A 25 12.54 2.37 38.86
CA LYS A 25 11.23 1.75 39.14
C LYS A 25 10.06 2.68 38.78
N LEU A 26 9.03 2.13 38.12
CA LEU A 26 7.59 2.44 38.25
C LEU A 26 7.15 3.90 38.58
N GLY A 27 7.79 4.92 38.02
CA GLY A 27 7.42 6.32 38.26
C GLY A 27 7.80 7.20 37.08
N GLY A 28 6.78 7.76 36.40
CA GLY A 28 7.00 8.78 35.39
C GLY A 28 6.03 8.78 34.22
N TRP A 29 4.72 8.90 34.46
CA TRP A 29 3.79 9.41 33.45
C TRP A 29 4.07 10.91 33.26
N PHE A 30 5.17 11.25 32.60
CA PHE A 30 5.60 12.64 32.48
C PHE A 30 4.68 13.42 31.54
N HIS A 31 3.95 14.38 32.11
CA HIS A 31 3.31 15.50 31.43
C HIS A 31 4.39 16.49 31.01
N THR A 32 4.91 16.34 29.80
CA THR A 32 5.76 17.38 29.20
C THR A 32 4.89 18.41 28.49
N PRO A 33 5.16 19.72 28.58
CA PRO A 33 4.43 20.77 27.85
C PRO A 33 4.44 20.58 26.32
N GLU A 34 5.40 19.83 25.79
CA GLU A 34 5.49 19.47 24.38
C GLU A 34 4.47 18.39 23.98
N ARG A 35 4.34 17.33 24.78
CA ARG A 35 3.28 16.31 24.65
C ARG A 35 1.89 16.94 24.67
N GLU A 36 1.60 17.83 25.61
CA GLU A 36 0.30 18.48 25.73
C GLU A 36 0.00 19.40 24.54
N ARG A 37 1.01 20.13 24.04
CA ARG A 37 0.88 20.93 22.80
C ARG A 37 0.59 20.04 21.60
N ASN A 38 1.30 18.92 21.43
CA ASN A 38 1.11 18.00 20.31
C ASN A 38 -0.26 17.32 20.35
N ILE A 39 -0.72 16.90 21.54
CA ILE A 39 -2.10 16.42 21.75
C ILE A 39 -3.10 17.48 21.29
N GLY A 40 -2.92 18.74 21.67
CA GLY A 40 -3.78 19.85 21.29
C GLY A 40 -3.84 20.10 19.77
N TYR A 41 -2.70 20.04 19.07
CA TYR A 41 -2.66 20.22 17.61
C TYR A 41 -3.34 19.07 16.86
N GLU A 42 -3.04 17.83 17.22
CA GLU A 42 -3.64 16.66 16.58
C GLU A 42 -5.14 16.55 16.89
N SER A 43 -5.55 16.86 18.12
CA SER A 43 -6.96 16.93 18.51
C SER A 43 -7.75 17.91 17.64
N LYS A 44 -7.19 19.09 17.32
CA LYS A 44 -7.81 20.04 16.38
C LYS A 44 -7.94 19.45 14.97
N SER A 45 -6.92 18.71 14.52
CA SER A 45 -6.94 18.03 13.23
C SER A 45 -8.03 16.95 13.18
N ILE A 46 -8.18 16.13 14.22
CA ILE A 46 -9.24 15.12 14.33
C ILE A 46 -10.62 15.79 14.25
N LYS A 47 -10.85 16.85 15.03
CA LYS A 47 -12.11 17.61 14.99
C LYS A 47 -12.43 18.12 13.58
N HIS A 48 -11.41 18.60 12.86
CA HIS A 48 -11.58 19.05 11.49
C HIS A 48 -12.02 17.90 10.57
N HIS A 49 -11.40 16.72 10.65
CA HIS A 49 -11.81 15.55 9.85
C HIS A 49 -13.23 15.09 10.19
N ILE A 50 -13.62 15.06 11.47
CA ILE A 50 -15.00 14.72 11.88
C ILE A 50 -16.00 15.71 11.27
N ASN A 51 -15.69 17.01 11.27
CA ASN A 51 -16.57 18.02 10.71
C ASN A 51 -16.76 17.86 9.19
N LEU A 52 -15.73 17.40 8.48
CA LEU A 52 -15.77 17.15 7.04
C LEU A 52 -16.59 15.91 6.65
N LEU A 53 -16.90 15.01 7.58
CA LEU A 53 -17.83 13.90 7.32
C LEU A 53 -19.19 14.47 6.91
N ASP A 54 -19.68 14.04 5.75
CA ASP A 54 -20.96 14.48 5.18
C ASP A 54 -21.96 13.32 5.17
N PRO A 55 -22.88 13.27 6.16
CA PRO A 55 -23.90 12.23 6.24
C PRO A 55 -24.92 12.25 5.10
N LYS A 56 -25.04 13.35 4.35
CA LYS A 56 -26.05 13.53 3.29
C LYS A 56 -27.49 13.20 3.72
N GLY A 57 -27.82 13.43 4.99
CA GLY A 57 -29.14 13.14 5.56
C GLY A 57 -29.37 11.67 5.95
N ASP A 58 -28.38 10.79 5.77
CA ASP A 58 -28.44 9.41 6.26
C ASP A 58 -28.36 9.38 7.79
N LYS A 59 -29.29 8.66 8.43
CA LYS A 59 -29.43 8.59 9.89
C LYS A 59 -28.29 7.81 10.54
N GLU A 60 -27.84 6.73 9.93
CA GLU A 60 -26.72 5.92 10.41
C GLU A 60 -25.43 6.74 10.34
N PHE A 61 -25.21 7.44 9.22
CA PHE A 61 -24.02 8.28 9.05
C PHE A 61 -24.02 9.48 10.01
N SER A 62 -25.19 10.04 10.30
CA SER A 62 -25.35 11.11 11.29
C SER A 62 -25.04 10.61 12.70
N LEU A 63 -25.45 9.39 13.04
CA LEU A 63 -25.13 8.75 14.31
C LEU A 63 -23.61 8.51 14.46
N ILE A 64 -22.97 7.97 13.42
CA ILE A 64 -21.51 7.74 13.40
C ILE A 64 -20.74 9.06 13.61
N LYS A 65 -21.13 10.12 12.90
CA LYS A 65 -20.51 11.45 13.06
C LYS A 65 -20.67 11.98 14.49
N SER A 66 -21.84 11.80 15.09
CA SER A 66 -22.12 12.18 16.47
C SER A 66 -21.25 11.38 17.46
N GLN A 67 -21.18 10.06 17.30
CA GLN A 67 -20.35 9.17 18.12
C GLN A 67 -18.87 9.53 18.06
N LEU A 68 -18.34 9.83 16.87
CA LEU A 68 -16.97 10.32 16.71
C LEU A 68 -16.74 11.67 17.43
N GLY A 69 -17.73 12.56 17.40
CA GLY A 69 -17.69 13.83 18.13
C GLY A 69 -17.60 13.62 19.65
N SER A 70 -18.46 12.75 20.19
CA SER A 70 -18.41 12.37 21.62
C SER A 70 -17.07 11.75 22.01
N LEU A 71 -16.54 10.86 21.15
CA LEU A 71 -15.23 10.26 21.36
C LEU A 71 -14.11 11.31 21.35
N HIS A 72 -14.17 12.25 20.40
CA HIS A 72 -13.22 13.36 20.30
C HIS A 72 -13.22 14.25 21.54
N ASP A 73 -14.40 14.56 22.08
CA ASP A 73 -14.50 15.36 23.30
C ASP A 73 -13.92 14.62 24.51
N ALA A 74 -14.12 13.30 24.60
CA ALA A 74 -13.53 12.47 25.64
C ALA A 74 -11.99 12.39 25.57
N LEU A 75 -11.39 12.50 24.37
CA LEU A 75 -9.93 12.48 24.20
C LEU A 75 -9.21 13.71 24.79
N LYS A 76 -9.94 14.77 25.15
CA LYS A 76 -9.36 15.98 25.77
C LYS A 76 -8.98 15.79 27.23
N GLU A 77 -9.55 14.78 27.90
CA GLU A 77 -9.26 14.45 29.28
C GLU A 77 -8.50 13.12 29.36
N PRO A 78 -7.16 13.14 29.56
CA PRO A 78 -6.37 11.92 29.69
C PRO A 78 -6.92 11.03 30.81
N LEU A 79 -7.06 9.72 30.55
CA LEU A 79 -7.48 8.70 31.52
C LEU A 79 -8.96 8.77 31.98
N GLY A 80 -9.80 9.60 31.35
CA GLY A 80 -11.24 9.72 31.63
C GLY A 80 -12.15 8.79 30.81
N TRP A 81 -11.65 7.68 30.27
CA TRP A 81 -12.46 6.77 29.47
C TRP A 81 -13.34 5.87 30.35
N TYR A 82 -14.50 6.40 30.72
CA TYR A 82 -15.59 5.63 31.33
C TYR A 82 -16.19 4.62 30.34
N ASP A 83 -16.90 3.62 30.86
CA ASP A 83 -17.56 2.55 30.07
C ASP A 83 -18.30 3.06 28.82
N ASN A 84 -18.90 4.24 28.89
CA ASN A 84 -19.61 4.85 27.75
C ASN A 84 -18.69 5.15 26.54
N ASN A 85 -17.48 5.67 26.76
CA ASN A 85 -16.54 5.98 25.67
C ASN A 85 -15.95 4.71 25.06
N ILE A 86 -15.72 3.70 25.90
CA ILE A 86 -15.31 2.36 25.49
C ILE A 86 -16.40 1.72 24.61
N ASN A 87 -17.66 1.79 25.04
CA ASN A 87 -18.79 1.30 24.27
C ASN A 87 -18.95 2.04 22.93
N ILE A 88 -18.72 3.35 22.89
CA ILE A 88 -18.70 4.13 21.65
C ILE A 88 -17.59 3.63 20.72
N TRP A 89 -16.37 3.41 21.22
CA TRP A 89 -15.26 2.89 20.43
C TRP A 89 -15.58 1.52 19.81
N TYR A 90 -16.04 0.55 20.62
CA TYR A 90 -16.44 -0.75 20.10
C TYR A 90 -17.61 -0.66 19.12
N SER A 91 -18.58 0.22 19.37
CA SER A 91 -19.68 0.48 18.42
C SER A 91 -19.14 0.97 17.07
N LEU A 92 -18.16 1.89 17.07
CA LEU A 92 -17.57 2.42 15.83
C LEU A 92 -16.73 1.37 15.10
N LEU A 93 -15.97 0.54 15.82
CA LEU A 93 -15.24 -0.59 15.23
C LEU A 93 -16.20 -1.59 14.57
N LYS A 94 -17.29 -1.93 15.25
CA LYS A 94 -18.32 -2.81 14.70
C LYS A 94 -18.94 -2.21 13.44
N GLN A 95 -19.25 -0.92 13.44
CA GLN A 95 -19.78 -0.22 12.27
C GLN A 95 -18.82 -0.28 11.07
N LEU A 96 -17.51 -0.20 11.31
CA LEU A 96 -16.52 -0.35 10.25
C LEU A 96 -16.54 -1.77 9.64
N ASP A 97 -16.65 -2.80 10.46
CA ASP A 97 -16.78 -4.19 10.01
C ASP A 97 -18.11 -4.47 9.29
N ASP A 98 -19.20 -3.89 9.77
CA ASP A 98 -20.52 -3.97 9.13
C ASP A 98 -20.48 -3.32 7.74
N PHE A 99 -19.84 -2.16 7.59
CA PHE A 99 -19.62 -1.52 6.28
C PHE A 99 -18.78 -2.37 5.33
N LYS A 100 -17.67 -2.93 5.81
CA LYS A 100 -16.82 -3.83 5.01
C LYS A 100 -17.63 -5.03 4.50
N THR A 101 -18.42 -5.65 5.38
CA THR A 101 -19.26 -6.79 5.04
C THR A 101 -20.35 -6.41 4.05
N ALA A 102 -21.04 -5.29 4.27
CA ALA A 102 -22.10 -4.80 3.40
C ALA A 102 -21.59 -4.50 1.99
N GLN A 103 -20.46 -3.79 1.87
CA GLN A 103 -19.86 -3.44 0.57
C GLN A 103 -19.36 -4.68 -0.19
N ARG A 104 -18.91 -5.73 0.50
CA ARG A 104 -18.54 -7.00 -0.12
C ARG A 104 -19.75 -7.74 -0.71
N ILE A 105 -20.92 -7.65 -0.07
CA ILE A 105 -22.14 -8.36 -0.48
C ILE A 105 -22.88 -7.60 -1.58
N ASN A 106 -23.09 -6.30 -1.39
CA ASN A 106 -23.81 -5.44 -2.31
C ASN A 106 -23.12 -4.07 -2.40
N PRO A 107 -22.15 -3.92 -3.31
CA PRO A 107 -21.36 -2.69 -3.40
C PRO A 107 -22.21 -1.46 -3.76
N ASP A 108 -22.03 -0.37 -3.02
CA ASP A 108 -22.75 0.89 -3.19
C ASP A 108 -21.78 2.08 -3.21
N ALA A 109 -21.53 2.59 -4.42
CA ALA A 109 -20.67 3.74 -4.68
C ALA A 109 -21.16 5.03 -4.02
N THR A 110 -22.47 5.17 -3.76
CA THR A 110 -23.03 6.39 -3.17
C THR A 110 -22.61 6.55 -1.70
N LYS A 111 -22.35 5.43 -1.02
CA LYS A 111 -21.90 5.35 0.37
C LYS A 111 -20.38 5.36 0.51
N ALA A 112 -19.65 4.97 -0.54
CA ALA A 112 -18.21 4.75 -0.49
C ALA A 112 -17.43 5.98 0.01
N LYS A 113 -17.83 7.20 -0.37
CA LYS A 113 -17.17 8.42 0.11
C LYS A 113 -17.26 8.57 1.63
N PHE A 114 -18.46 8.46 2.20
CA PHE A 114 -18.64 8.62 3.65
C PHE A 114 -17.86 7.52 4.40
N GLN A 115 -17.97 6.28 3.94
CA GLN A 115 -17.29 5.14 4.57
C GLN A 115 -15.75 5.27 4.51
N LEU A 116 -15.21 5.79 3.39
CA LEU A 116 -13.80 6.07 3.25
C LEU A 116 -13.33 7.15 4.21
N ASP A 117 -14.08 8.26 4.30
CA ASP A 117 -13.75 9.36 5.21
C ASP A 117 -13.90 8.92 6.68
N PHE A 118 -14.90 8.07 6.98
CA PHE A 118 -15.08 7.44 8.28
C PHE A 118 -13.90 6.56 8.68
N LEU A 119 -13.49 5.63 7.81
CA LEU A 119 -12.33 4.75 8.03
C LEU A 119 -11.07 5.58 8.32
N LYS A 120 -10.78 6.59 7.48
CA LYS A 120 -9.62 7.48 7.66
C LYS A 120 -9.68 8.19 9.01
N CYS A 121 -10.85 8.69 9.40
CA CYS A 121 -11.05 9.36 10.67
C CYS A 121 -10.83 8.40 11.85
N LEU A 122 -11.43 7.21 11.80
CA LEU A 122 -11.32 6.22 12.88
C LEU A 122 -9.88 5.77 13.10
N PHE A 123 -9.14 5.53 12.02
CA PHE A 123 -7.70 5.20 12.11
C PHE A 123 -6.84 6.34 12.64
N THR A 124 -7.16 7.58 12.28
CA THR A 124 -6.48 8.76 12.85
C THR A 124 -6.75 8.89 14.35
N VAL A 125 -7.99 8.62 14.79
CA VAL A 125 -8.34 8.61 16.22
C VAL A 125 -7.63 7.47 16.95
N GLY A 126 -7.63 6.27 16.38
CA GLY A 126 -6.95 5.11 16.94
C GLY A 126 -5.45 5.35 17.12
N ASP A 127 -4.78 5.91 16.10
CA ASP A 127 -3.37 6.27 16.18
C ASP A 127 -3.10 7.29 17.31
N HIS A 128 -3.94 8.33 17.40
CA HIS A 128 -3.84 9.33 18.46
C HIS A 128 -4.00 8.74 19.87
N ILE A 129 -4.96 7.83 20.03
CA ILE A 129 -5.20 7.10 21.28
C ILE A 129 -3.95 6.33 21.71
N VAL A 130 -3.35 5.59 20.78
CA VAL A 130 -2.18 4.73 21.03
C VAL A 130 -0.95 5.58 21.31
N ARG A 131 -0.67 6.55 20.44
CA ARG A 131 0.52 7.41 20.50
C ARG A 131 0.64 8.16 21.82
N TYR A 132 -0.48 8.68 22.33
CA TYR A 132 -0.49 9.43 23.58
C TYR A 132 -0.93 8.61 24.79
N LYS A 133 -1.09 7.29 24.65
CA LYS A 133 -1.53 6.37 25.72
C LYS A 133 -2.78 6.89 26.43
N LEU A 134 -3.79 7.30 25.66
CA LEU A 134 -5.00 7.96 26.15
C LEU A 134 -6.01 6.99 26.79
N ILE A 135 -5.88 5.70 26.51
CA ILE A 135 -6.67 4.63 27.10
C ILE A 135 -5.76 3.54 27.68
N HIS A 136 -6.32 2.72 28.58
CA HIS A 136 -5.57 1.61 29.17
C HIS A 136 -5.15 0.60 28.09
N PRO A 137 -3.89 0.12 28.08
CA PRO A 137 -3.40 -0.81 27.05
C PRO A 137 -4.25 -2.06 26.86
N GLU A 138 -4.81 -2.62 27.93
CA GLU A 138 -5.70 -3.80 27.88
C GLU A 138 -6.95 -3.57 27.02
N LEU A 139 -7.45 -2.33 26.95
CA LEU A 139 -8.60 -1.95 26.12
C LEU A 139 -8.21 -1.84 24.63
N ILE A 140 -6.97 -1.44 24.36
CA ILE A 140 -6.42 -1.43 22.98
C ILE A 140 -6.27 -2.86 22.49
N GLU A 141 -5.64 -3.72 23.30
CA GLU A 141 -5.41 -5.12 22.96
C GLU A 141 -6.72 -5.89 22.73
N SER A 142 -7.70 -5.74 23.62
CA SER A 142 -9.01 -6.40 23.48
C SER A 142 -9.81 -5.94 22.25
N SER A 143 -9.53 -4.75 21.72
CA SER A 143 -10.18 -4.27 20.49
C SER A 143 -9.66 -4.92 19.22
N GLN A 144 -8.49 -5.59 19.27
CA GLN A 144 -7.79 -6.16 18.11
C GLN A 144 -7.55 -5.18 16.95
N PHE A 145 -7.78 -3.88 17.18
CA PHE A 145 -7.73 -2.85 16.15
C PHE A 145 -6.32 -2.70 15.55
N LEU A 146 -5.30 -2.97 16.37
CA LEU A 146 -3.89 -2.93 15.96
C LEU A 146 -3.34 -4.31 15.55
N GLU A 147 -4.15 -5.36 15.57
CA GLU A 147 -3.67 -6.67 15.11
C GLU A 147 -3.39 -6.62 13.60
N PRO A 148 -2.30 -7.24 13.12
CA PRO A 148 -1.94 -7.23 11.70
C PRO A 148 -3.10 -7.65 10.78
N LYS A 149 -3.83 -8.71 11.14
CA LYS A 149 -4.99 -9.20 10.39
C LYS A 149 -6.07 -8.13 10.19
N THR A 150 -6.30 -7.31 11.20
CA THR A 150 -7.31 -6.23 11.18
C THR A 150 -6.84 -5.12 10.27
N LEU A 151 -5.58 -4.71 10.39
CA LEU A 151 -4.98 -3.71 9.52
C LEU A 151 -5.01 -4.14 8.05
N LEU A 152 -4.63 -5.39 7.73
CA LEU A 152 -4.68 -5.92 6.37
C LEU A 152 -6.10 -5.85 5.78
N ALA A 153 -7.11 -6.24 6.55
CA ALA A 153 -8.50 -6.15 6.13
C ALA A 153 -8.96 -4.69 5.91
N MET A 154 -8.43 -3.73 6.67
CA MET A 154 -8.76 -2.31 6.52
C MET A 154 -8.02 -1.66 5.35
N VAL A 155 -6.80 -2.12 5.03
CA VAL A 155 -6.09 -1.72 3.81
C VAL A 155 -6.83 -2.23 2.57
N GLU A 156 -7.25 -3.49 2.56
CA GLU A 156 -8.11 -4.05 1.50
C GLU A 156 -9.38 -3.21 1.34
N PHE A 157 -10.11 -3.00 2.43
CA PHE A 157 -11.36 -2.24 2.40
C PHE A 157 -11.17 -0.78 1.97
N HIS A 158 -10.07 -0.14 2.37
CA HIS A 158 -9.72 1.21 1.92
C HIS A 158 -9.57 1.26 0.39
N ILE A 159 -8.87 0.30 -0.20
CA ILE A 159 -8.68 0.22 -1.64
C ILE A 159 -10.01 -0.07 -2.35
N ASP A 160 -10.84 -0.98 -1.83
CA ASP A 160 -12.18 -1.25 -2.36
C ASP A 160 -13.03 0.02 -2.41
N LEU A 161 -13.03 0.80 -1.32
CA LEU A 161 -13.77 2.06 -1.25
C LEU A 161 -13.25 3.10 -2.24
N LEU A 162 -11.94 3.15 -2.51
CA LEU A 162 -11.37 4.01 -3.54
C LEU A 162 -11.85 3.61 -4.94
N PHE A 163 -11.91 2.31 -5.25
CA PHE A 163 -12.47 1.82 -6.51
C PHE A 163 -13.96 2.11 -6.62
N LEU A 164 -14.75 1.89 -5.57
CA LEU A 164 -16.18 2.21 -5.57
C LEU A 164 -16.45 3.69 -5.74
N LYS A 165 -15.64 4.55 -5.11
CA LYS A 165 -15.77 6.00 -5.20
C LYS A 165 -15.36 6.54 -6.58
N ASN A 166 -14.24 6.06 -7.12
CA ASN A 166 -13.60 6.65 -8.30
C ASN A 166 -13.93 5.90 -9.61
N GLY A 167 -14.37 4.65 -9.55
CA GLY A 167 -14.65 3.79 -10.70
C GLY A 167 -13.46 3.70 -11.65
N GLU A 168 -13.73 3.85 -12.95
CA GLU A 168 -12.71 3.84 -14.02
C GLU A 168 -11.65 4.94 -13.83
N ARG A 169 -11.96 6.02 -13.11
CA ARG A 169 -11.03 7.13 -12.83
C ARG A 169 -10.08 6.83 -11.69
N PHE A 170 -10.11 5.65 -11.08
CA PHE A 170 -9.18 5.28 -10.01
C PHE A 170 -7.72 5.57 -10.38
N PHE A 171 -7.28 5.27 -11.60
CA PHE A 171 -5.89 5.48 -12.04
C PHE A 171 -5.52 6.95 -12.27
N ASP A 172 -6.51 7.83 -12.41
CA ASP A 172 -6.30 9.26 -12.61
C ASP A 172 -6.66 10.09 -11.37
N ALA A 173 -7.24 9.46 -10.34
CA ALA A 173 -7.70 10.14 -9.15
C ALA A 173 -6.52 10.63 -8.28
N PRO A 174 -6.62 11.84 -7.71
CA PRO A 174 -5.55 12.40 -6.88
C PRO A 174 -5.36 11.62 -5.56
N ASP A 175 -6.40 10.92 -5.09
CA ASP A 175 -6.39 10.09 -3.88
C ASP A 175 -6.25 8.59 -4.19
N SER A 176 -5.81 8.26 -5.40
CA SER A 176 -5.45 6.89 -5.77
C SER A 176 -4.29 6.36 -4.92
N VAL A 177 -3.98 5.08 -5.08
CA VAL A 177 -2.90 4.40 -4.37
C VAL A 177 -2.08 3.50 -5.29
N ILE A 178 -0.80 3.30 -4.97
CA ILE A 178 0.07 2.31 -5.63
C ILE A 178 0.55 1.27 -4.61
N PRO A 179 0.77 0.01 -5.03
CA PRO A 179 1.09 -1.08 -4.13
C PRO A 179 2.60 -1.16 -3.84
N GLN A 180 3.17 -0.11 -3.26
CA GLN A 180 4.57 -0.06 -2.84
C GLN A 180 4.68 0.25 -1.35
N LEU A 181 5.58 -0.44 -0.64
CA LEU A 181 5.77 -0.23 0.79
C LEU A 181 6.24 1.20 1.12
N GLU A 182 7.14 1.77 0.31
CA GLU A 182 7.57 3.17 0.46
C GLU A 182 6.37 4.13 0.36
N PHE A 183 5.49 3.93 -0.63
CA PHE A 183 4.29 4.76 -0.80
C PHE A 183 3.35 4.64 0.41
N MET A 184 3.12 3.43 0.92
CA MET A 184 2.26 3.21 2.09
C MET A 184 2.81 3.83 3.37
N LYS A 185 4.14 3.91 3.51
CA LYS A 185 4.82 4.52 4.66
C LYS A 185 4.92 6.04 4.58
N THR A 186 4.83 6.63 3.39
CA THR A 186 5.18 8.06 3.19
C THR A 186 4.06 8.92 2.61
N SER A 187 3.10 8.32 1.90
CA SER A 187 2.11 9.09 1.16
C SER A 187 1.03 9.73 2.03
N LEU A 188 0.50 10.85 1.57
CA LEU A 188 -0.63 11.52 2.24
C LEU A 188 -1.92 10.68 2.17
N THR A 189 -2.15 9.94 1.08
CA THR A 189 -3.33 9.06 0.96
C THR A 189 -3.33 7.96 2.02
N PHE A 190 -2.17 7.38 2.35
CA PHE A 190 -2.04 6.33 3.37
C PHE A 190 -1.71 6.82 4.78
N LYS A 191 -1.66 8.15 5.01
CA LYS A 191 -1.20 8.75 6.28
C LYS A 191 -1.85 8.15 7.55
N HIS A 192 -3.11 7.73 7.46
CA HIS A 192 -3.91 7.22 8.56
C HIS A 192 -3.53 5.79 8.98
N PHE A 193 -2.88 5.01 8.09
CA PHE A 193 -2.35 3.69 8.40
C PHE A 193 -0.85 3.70 8.72
N ARG A 194 -0.16 4.82 8.49
CA ARG A 194 1.31 4.92 8.48
C ARG A 194 1.94 4.33 9.74
N GLN A 195 1.50 4.75 10.92
CA GLN A 195 2.10 4.29 12.17
C GLN A 195 1.86 2.80 12.39
N SER A 196 0.64 2.31 12.11
CA SER A 196 0.31 0.90 12.21
C SER A 196 1.17 0.06 11.28
N ILE A 197 1.39 0.50 10.02
CA ILE A 197 2.26 -0.18 9.05
C ILE A 197 3.73 -0.15 9.49
N LEU A 198 4.22 0.96 10.03
CA LEU A 198 5.60 1.06 10.51
C LEU A 198 5.89 0.14 11.70
N ALA A 199 4.86 -0.17 12.49
CA ALA A 199 4.98 -0.97 13.69
C ALA A 199 4.76 -2.49 13.44
N LEU A 200 4.43 -2.87 12.20
CA LEU A 200 4.34 -4.27 11.76
C LEU A 200 5.73 -4.92 11.66
N SER A 201 5.77 -6.24 11.81
CA SER A 201 6.93 -7.06 11.44
C SER A 201 7.21 -6.97 9.93
N ASP A 202 8.42 -7.30 9.50
CA ASP A 202 8.76 -7.30 8.06
C ASP A 202 7.85 -8.25 7.26
N GLU A 203 7.51 -9.41 7.82
CA GLU A 203 6.58 -10.38 7.22
C GLU A 203 5.18 -9.78 7.04
N ASP A 204 4.65 -9.10 8.07
CA ASP A 204 3.35 -8.44 7.97
C ASP A 204 3.38 -7.23 7.01
N GLN A 205 4.51 -6.52 6.91
CA GLN A 205 4.68 -5.45 5.92
C GLN A 205 4.64 -6.00 4.49
N THR A 206 5.26 -7.16 4.24
CA THR A 206 5.13 -7.89 2.97
C THR A 206 3.66 -8.21 2.67
N GLN A 207 2.89 -8.65 3.68
CA GLN A 207 1.45 -8.92 3.51
C GLN A 207 0.65 -7.66 3.11
N VAL A 208 0.98 -6.48 3.65
CA VAL A 208 0.30 -5.22 3.28
C VAL A 208 0.48 -4.93 1.79
N VAL A 209 1.70 -5.12 1.27
CA VAL A 209 1.99 -4.93 -0.17
C VAL A 209 1.24 -5.98 -1.00
N TYR A 210 1.30 -7.25 -0.60
CA TYR A 210 0.61 -8.34 -1.29
C TYR A 210 -0.90 -8.13 -1.37
N VAL A 211 -1.56 -7.78 -0.26
CA VAL A 211 -2.99 -7.48 -0.21
C VAL A 211 -3.31 -6.32 -1.14
N SER A 212 -2.51 -5.26 -1.12
CA SER A 212 -2.72 -4.11 -2.00
C SER A 212 -2.62 -4.46 -3.48
N LEU A 213 -1.60 -5.24 -3.88
CA LEU A 213 -1.47 -5.77 -5.25
C LEU A 213 -2.71 -6.59 -5.64
N ARG A 214 -3.08 -7.56 -4.80
CA ARG A 214 -4.18 -8.49 -5.06
C ARG A 214 -5.52 -7.78 -5.17
N THR A 215 -5.79 -6.82 -4.29
CA THR A 215 -7.02 -6.02 -4.30
C THR A 215 -7.09 -5.17 -5.56
N ILE A 216 -6.04 -4.41 -5.91
CA ILE A 216 -6.01 -3.61 -7.15
C ILE A 216 -6.22 -4.50 -8.39
N LEU A 217 -5.53 -5.64 -8.48
CA LEU A 217 -5.69 -6.58 -9.59
C LEU A 217 -7.11 -7.13 -9.71
N SER A 218 -7.84 -7.27 -8.60
CA SER A 218 -9.21 -7.80 -8.61
C SER A 218 -10.22 -6.84 -9.21
N HIS A 219 -9.99 -5.53 -9.10
CA HIS A 219 -10.87 -4.50 -9.64
C HIS A 219 -10.64 -4.25 -11.13
N ILE A 220 -9.40 -4.38 -11.61
CA ILE A 220 -9.01 -4.05 -12.99
C ILE A 220 -9.94 -4.64 -14.06
N PRO A 221 -10.29 -5.95 -14.06
CA PRO A 221 -11.18 -6.52 -15.07
C PRO A 221 -12.56 -5.88 -15.13
N GLY A 222 -13.12 -5.48 -13.98
CA GLY A 222 -14.44 -4.85 -13.91
C GLY A 222 -14.42 -3.44 -14.49
N ILE A 223 -13.43 -2.64 -14.10
CA ILE A 223 -13.36 -1.21 -14.46
C ILE A 223 -12.76 -0.96 -15.84
N LEU A 224 -11.89 -1.84 -16.37
CA LEU A 224 -11.23 -1.66 -17.68
C LEU A 224 -11.86 -2.51 -18.80
N SER A 225 -13.02 -3.11 -18.53
CA SER A 225 -13.70 -4.08 -19.40
C SER A 225 -14.00 -3.56 -20.81
N GLN A 226 -14.20 -2.24 -20.99
CA GLN A 226 -14.59 -1.65 -22.27
C GLN A 226 -13.49 -1.64 -23.35
N ARG A 227 -12.20 -1.72 -22.98
CA ARG A 227 -11.08 -1.57 -23.94
C ARG A 227 -10.15 -2.77 -24.06
N GLN A 228 -10.61 -3.93 -23.60
CA GLN A 228 -9.93 -5.23 -23.58
C GLN A 228 -8.54 -5.22 -22.91
N LEU A 229 -8.40 -6.03 -21.87
CA LEU A 229 -7.10 -6.32 -21.27
C LEU A 229 -6.32 -7.31 -22.15
N SER A 230 -4.99 -7.28 -22.05
CA SER A 230 -4.17 -8.33 -22.66
C SER A 230 -4.53 -9.72 -22.08
N PRO A 231 -4.62 -10.77 -22.91
CA PRO A 231 -4.84 -12.14 -22.43
C PRO A 231 -3.77 -12.59 -21.43
N ILE A 232 -2.49 -12.26 -21.70
CA ILE A 232 -1.37 -12.60 -20.80
C ILE A 232 -1.53 -11.87 -19.46
N PHE A 233 -1.88 -10.59 -19.49
CA PHE A 233 -2.11 -9.84 -18.24
C PHE A 233 -3.30 -10.41 -17.46
N THR A 234 -4.35 -10.86 -18.15
CA THR A 234 -5.51 -11.51 -17.54
C THR A 234 -5.08 -12.81 -16.83
N GLU A 235 -4.23 -13.61 -17.47
CA GLU A 235 -3.66 -14.83 -16.88
C GLU A 235 -2.77 -14.53 -15.67
N ILE A 236 -1.83 -13.59 -15.79
CA ILE A 236 -0.99 -13.10 -14.67
C ILE A 236 -1.88 -12.69 -13.48
N SER A 237 -2.91 -11.87 -13.75
CA SER A 237 -3.86 -11.40 -12.72
C SER A 237 -4.63 -12.55 -12.08
N GLN A 238 -5.02 -13.58 -12.84
CA GLN A 238 -5.72 -14.74 -12.28
C GLN A 238 -4.79 -15.60 -11.41
N LEU A 239 -3.58 -15.88 -11.89
CA LEU A 239 -2.58 -16.68 -11.18
C LEU A 239 -2.17 -16.03 -9.86
N PHE A 240 -1.82 -14.73 -9.89
CA PHE A 240 -1.37 -14.00 -8.70
C PHE A 240 -2.46 -13.83 -7.63
N ARG A 241 -3.74 -13.78 -8.04
CA ARG A 241 -4.88 -13.57 -7.13
C ARG A 241 -5.40 -14.85 -6.46
N ARG A 242 -4.87 -16.03 -6.82
CA ARG A 242 -5.29 -17.29 -6.18
C ARG A 242 -5.07 -17.20 -4.66
N PRO A 243 -5.99 -17.71 -3.83
CA PRO A 243 -5.87 -17.67 -2.38
C PRO A 243 -4.54 -18.25 -1.86
N GLU A 244 -4.02 -19.28 -2.54
CA GLU A 244 -2.81 -20.01 -2.17
C GLU A 244 -1.53 -19.36 -2.73
N SER A 245 -1.64 -18.37 -3.62
CA SER A 245 -0.49 -17.88 -4.40
C SER A 245 0.68 -17.41 -3.54
N LEU A 246 0.41 -16.70 -2.44
CA LEU A 246 1.49 -16.24 -1.56
C LEU A 246 2.15 -17.40 -0.81
N GLN A 247 1.33 -18.33 -0.30
CA GLN A 247 1.82 -19.52 0.38
C GLN A 247 2.65 -20.41 -0.56
N GLU A 248 2.29 -20.50 -1.84
CA GLU A 248 3.06 -21.20 -2.88
C GLU A 248 4.43 -20.52 -3.08
N ILE A 249 4.47 -19.18 -3.15
CA ILE A 249 5.72 -18.41 -3.27
C ILE A 249 6.59 -18.58 -2.01
N ASP A 250 6.01 -18.53 -0.82
CA ASP A 250 6.71 -18.77 0.46
C ASP A 250 7.31 -20.18 0.52
N GLY A 251 6.53 -21.18 0.11
CA GLY A 251 6.95 -22.58 0.04
C GLY A 251 8.12 -22.80 -0.93
N LEU A 252 8.04 -22.19 -2.12
CA LEU A 252 9.11 -22.23 -3.11
C LEU A 252 10.38 -21.53 -2.59
N SER A 253 10.25 -20.32 -2.04
CA SER A 253 11.35 -19.56 -1.44
C SER A 253 12.04 -20.35 -0.32
N SER A 254 11.26 -20.98 0.57
CA SER A 254 11.77 -21.84 1.65
C SER A 254 12.53 -23.06 1.11
N SER A 255 12.02 -23.69 0.05
CA SER A 255 12.65 -24.86 -0.57
C SER A 255 13.98 -24.50 -1.22
N LEU A 256 14.03 -23.39 -1.96
CA LEU A 256 15.25 -22.88 -2.60
C LEU A 256 16.34 -22.46 -1.61
N ARG A 257 15.96 -22.05 -0.39
CA ARG A 257 16.94 -21.77 0.68
C ARG A 257 17.54 -23.03 1.30
N LYS A 258 16.84 -24.17 1.25
CA LYS A 258 17.23 -25.42 1.93
C LYS A 258 17.99 -26.37 1.02
N GLU A 259 17.67 -26.35 -0.27
CA GLU A 259 18.14 -27.36 -1.21
C GLU A 259 19.14 -26.77 -2.20
N SER A 260 20.18 -27.54 -2.52
CA SER A 260 21.23 -27.12 -3.45
C SER A 260 20.85 -27.32 -4.92
N ASP A 261 19.93 -28.23 -5.23
CA ASP A 261 19.49 -28.50 -6.60
C ASP A 261 18.32 -27.58 -6.99
N ILE A 262 18.68 -26.39 -7.45
CA ILE A 262 17.73 -25.34 -7.84
C ILE A 262 16.77 -25.83 -8.93
N PHE A 263 17.29 -26.52 -9.96
CA PHE A 263 16.48 -26.95 -11.10
C PHE A 263 15.45 -27.99 -10.69
N HIS A 264 15.85 -28.97 -9.88
CA HIS A 264 14.92 -29.95 -9.33
C HIS A 264 13.81 -29.28 -8.50
N VAL A 265 14.13 -28.27 -7.69
CA VAL A 265 13.12 -27.54 -6.91
C VAL A 265 12.14 -26.79 -7.81
N LEU A 266 12.61 -26.10 -8.85
CA LEU A 266 11.74 -25.37 -9.78
C LEU A 266 10.81 -26.30 -10.57
N ASP A 267 11.26 -27.49 -10.94
CA ASP A 267 10.50 -28.45 -11.75
C ASP A 267 9.46 -29.26 -10.94
N ARG A 268 9.40 -29.09 -9.61
CA ARG A 268 8.40 -29.77 -8.78
C ARG A 268 7.00 -29.32 -9.13
N LYS A 269 6.07 -30.28 -9.18
CA LYS A 269 4.68 -30.07 -9.59
C LYS A 269 3.98 -28.99 -8.77
N GLU A 270 4.22 -28.93 -7.47
CA GLU A 270 3.67 -27.92 -6.56
C GLU A 270 4.20 -26.50 -6.83
N ASN A 271 5.39 -26.36 -7.43
CA ASN A 271 6.03 -25.08 -7.70
C ASN A 271 5.73 -24.55 -9.12
N LEU A 272 5.30 -25.44 -10.04
CA LEU A 272 4.99 -25.08 -11.43
C LEU A 272 4.06 -23.86 -11.58
N PRO A 273 2.99 -23.70 -10.76
CA PRO A 273 2.12 -22.54 -10.90
C PRO A 273 2.84 -21.20 -10.62
N THR A 274 3.70 -21.16 -9.59
CA THR A 274 4.50 -19.98 -9.24
C THR A 274 5.58 -19.73 -10.29
N VAL A 275 6.28 -20.78 -10.72
CA VAL A 275 7.30 -20.69 -11.77
C VAL A 275 6.70 -20.17 -13.08
N SER A 276 5.53 -20.69 -13.49
CA SER A 276 4.81 -20.22 -14.68
C SER A 276 4.41 -18.75 -14.56
N LEU A 277 3.88 -18.32 -13.41
CA LEU A 277 3.54 -16.93 -13.16
C LEU A 277 4.75 -16.01 -13.32
N ILE A 278 5.90 -16.36 -12.73
CA ILE A 278 7.10 -15.53 -12.81
C ILE A 278 7.66 -15.49 -14.24
N ILE A 279 7.59 -16.60 -14.98
CA ILE A 279 7.95 -16.62 -16.41
C ILE A 279 7.10 -15.63 -17.21
N GLU A 280 5.78 -15.63 -17.00
CA GLU A 280 4.87 -14.72 -17.70
C GLU A 280 5.10 -13.26 -17.30
N LEU A 281 5.34 -12.98 -16.01
CA LEU A 281 5.69 -11.64 -15.52
C LEU A 281 6.95 -11.09 -16.20
N ILE A 282 8.04 -11.86 -16.20
CA ILE A 282 9.32 -11.47 -16.82
C ILE A 282 9.14 -11.28 -18.32
N SER A 283 8.41 -12.18 -18.97
CA SER A 283 8.18 -12.13 -20.42
C SER A 283 7.35 -10.90 -20.82
N TYR A 284 6.27 -10.61 -20.09
CA TYR A 284 5.43 -9.43 -20.32
C TYR A 284 6.22 -8.14 -20.07
N PHE A 285 6.99 -8.06 -18.98
CA PHE A 285 7.78 -6.87 -18.64
C PHE A 285 8.85 -6.57 -19.68
N ARG A 286 9.50 -7.59 -20.22
CA ARG A 286 10.51 -7.41 -21.28
C ARG A 286 9.90 -7.05 -22.62
N PHE A 287 8.73 -7.60 -22.95
CA PHE A 287 8.09 -7.44 -24.25
C PHE A 287 6.63 -6.99 -24.11
N PRO A 288 6.39 -5.76 -23.57
CA PRO A 288 5.03 -5.30 -23.35
C PRO A 288 4.28 -5.13 -24.66
N ARG A 289 2.99 -5.50 -24.66
CA ARG A 289 2.17 -5.48 -25.88
C ARG A 289 1.56 -4.10 -26.12
N ALA A 290 1.90 -3.53 -27.27
CA ALA A 290 1.51 -2.19 -27.73
C ALA A 290 0.00 -1.98 -27.96
N ALA A 291 -0.72 -3.02 -28.35
CA ALA A 291 -2.05 -2.92 -28.96
C ALA A 291 -3.19 -2.61 -27.97
N TYR A 292 -2.92 -2.59 -26.66
CA TYR A 292 -3.96 -2.48 -25.64
C TYR A 292 -4.05 -1.05 -25.08
N ALA A 293 -5.28 -0.56 -24.91
CA ALA A 293 -5.54 0.80 -24.45
C ALA A 293 -4.99 1.06 -23.03
N HIS A 294 -4.94 0.00 -22.21
CA HIS A 294 -4.52 0.06 -20.80
C HIS A 294 -3.09 -0.46 -20.57
N ARG A 295 -2.28 -0.60 -21.63
CA ARG A 295 -0.91 -1.15 -21.56
C ARG A 295 -0.03 -0.51 -20.47
N LYS A 296 -0.19 0.79 -20.20
CA LYS A 296 0.59 1.51 -19.16
C LYS A 296 0.22 1.03 -17.75
N ILE A 297 -1.06 0.76 -17.51
CA ILE A 297 -1.55 0.23 -16.23
C ILE A 297 -1.12 -1.23 -16.09
N GLU A 298 -1.32 -2.04 -17.13
CA GLU A 298 -0.88 -3.45 -17.14
C GLU A 298 0.64 -3.57 -16.87
N PHE A 299 1.45 -2.76 -17.57
CA PHE A 299 2.90 -2.72 -17.37
C PHE A 299 3.29 -2.31 -15.96
N GLN A 300 2.69 -1.24 -15.41
CA GLN A 300 2.98 -0.82 -14.03
C GLN A 300 2.58 -1.88 -13.01
N MET A 301 1.45 -2.57 -13.21
CA MET A 301 1.06 -3.67 -12.32
C MET A 301 2.02 -4.84 -12.39
N VAL A 302 2.47 -5.24 -13.59
CA VAL A 302 3.50 -6.28 -13.76
C VAL A 302 4.81 -5.85 -13.10
N TYR A 303 5.22 -4.59 -13.28
CA TYR A 303 6.37 -4.01 -12.59
C TYR A 303 6.24 -4.12 -11.07
N TYR A 304 5.12 -3.68 -10.47
CA TYR A 304 4.96 -3.72 -9.01
C TYR A 304 4.94 -5.14 -8.45
N ILE A 305 4.44 -6.13 -9.21
CA ILE A 305 4.53 -7.54 -8.81
C ILE A 305 5.99 -8.01 -8.86
N LEU A 306 6.74 -7.68 -9.92
CA LEU A 306 8.15 -8.04 -10.03
C LEU A 306 9.01 -7.36 -8.95
N GLU A 307 8.75 -6.09 -8.64
CA GLU A 307 9.40 -5.36 -7.56
C GLU A 307 9.10 -6.02 -6.20
N PHE A 308 7.85 -6.40 -5.94
CA PHE A 308 7.48 -7.15 -4.73
C PHE A 308 8.25 -8.48 -4.61
N LEU A 309 8.39 -9.22 -5.72
CA LEU A 309 9.16 -10.47 -5.73
C LEU A 309 10.66 -10.23 -5.55
N GLU A 310 11.20 -9.17 -6.14
CA GLU A 310 12.60 -8.78 -5.95
C GLU A 310 12.84 -8.38 -4.48
N ASP A 311 12.01 -7.54 -3.88
CA ASP A 311 12.23 -7.04 -2.53
C ASP A 311 12.08 -8.12 -1.44
N HIS A 312 11.17 -9.08 -1.64
CA HIS A 312 10.79 -10.04 -0.59
C HIS A 312 11.15 -11.51 -0.90
N TYR A 313 11.38 -11.85 -2.17
CA TYR A 313 11.54 -13.23 -2.64
C TYR A 313 12.81 -13.42 -3.50
N GLN A 314 13.91 -12.76 -3.11
CA GLN A 314 15.23 -12.88 -3.75
C GLN A 314 15.66 -14.32 -4.12
N PRO A 315 15.53 -15.35 -3.26
CA PRO A 315 15.91 -16.71 -3.64
C PRO A 315 15.15 -17.24 -4.87
N VAL A 316 13.88 -16.87 -4.99
CA VAL A 316 13.04 -17.24 -6.14
C VAL A 316 13.52 -16.50 -7.37
N MET A 317 13.75 -15.20 -7.26
CA MET A 317 14.23 -14.37 -8.38
C MET A 317 15.61 -14.84 -8.87
N ASP A 318 16.56 -15.10 -7.96
CA ASP A 318 17.88 -15.64 -8.28
C ASP A 318 17.79 -16.98 -9.01
N ALA A 319 16.96 -17.91 -8.51
CA ALA A 319 16.76 -19.22 -9.13
C ALA A 319 16.20 -19.10 -10.56
N MET A 320 15.18 -18.25 -10.75
CA MET A 320 14.55 -18.02 -12.05
C MET A 320 15.52 -17.38 -13.06
N LEU A 321 16.38 -16.46 -12.61
CA LEU A 321 17.39 -15.82 -13.44
C LEU A 321 18.55 -16.76 -13.78
N GLN A 322 18.92 -17.67 -12.88
CA GLN A 322 19.94 -18.70 -13.15
C GLN A 322 19.48 -19.71 -14.22
N GLN A 323 18.19 -20.06 -14.25
CA GLN A 323 17.65 -20.96 -15.28
C GLN A 323 17.67 -20.34 -16.68
N ARG A 324 17.67 -19.00 -16.76
CA ARG A 324 17.65 -18.27 -18.02
C ARG A 324 18.67 -17.14 -18.02
N PRO A 325 19.98 -17.48 -18.10
CA PRO A 325 21.01 -16.47 -18.32
C PRO A 325 20.62 -15.72 -19.60
N ASN A 326 20.31 -14.43 -19.45
CA ASN A 326 19.91 -13.57 -20.55
C ASN A 326 20.89 -12.41 -20.66
N ASP A 327 21.13 -11.95 -21.88
CA ASP A 327 21.94 -10.74 -22.13
C ASP A 327 21.30 -9.48 -21.54
N LEU A 328 19.97 -9.50 -21.32
CA LEU A 328 19.21 -8.43 -20.72
C LEU A 328 18.99 -8.68 -19.21
N ASP A 329 19.78 -7.99 -18.41
CA ASP A 329 19.73 -8.03 -16.94
C ASP A 329 18.41 -7.45 -16.41
N LEU A 330 17.54 -8.33 -15.90
CA LEU A 330 16.23 -7.95 -15.35
C LEU A 330 16.37 -6.92 -14.22
N ARG A 331 17.38 -7.05 -13.36
CA ARG A 331 17.57 -6.15 -12.21
C ARG A 331 17.85 -4.74 -12.68
N LYS A 332 18.67 -4.57 -13.73
CA LYS A 332 18.88 -3.25 -14.34
C LYS A 332 17.62 -2.69 -15.00
N GLN A 333 16.77 -3.54 -15.56
CA GLN A 333 15.47 -3.09 -16.10
C GLN A 333 14.54 -2.58 -14.98
N LEU A 334 14.45 -3.32 -13.86
CA LEU A 334 13.67 -2.92 -12.69
C LEU A 334 14.23 -1.65 -12.06
N GLU A 335 15.55 -1.55 -11.89
CA GLU A 335 16.25 -0.35 -11.39
C GLU A 335 15.93 0.88 -12.24
N PHE A 336 15.97 0.74 -13.57
CA PHE A 336 15.63 1.82 -14.49
C PHE A 336 14.17 2.28 -14.33
N ILE A 337 13.21 1.35 -14.31
CA ILE A 337 11.79 1.70 -14.14
C ILE A 337 11.54 2.33 -12.76
N ASN A 338 12.15 1.80 -11.71
CA ASN A 338 12.06 2.37 -10.37
C ASN A 338 12.54 3.83 -10.34
N GLY A 339 13.73 4.09 -10.88
CA GLY A 339 14.28 5.45 -10.99
C GLY A 339 13.38 6.38 -11.79
N LEU A 340 12.87 5.92 -12.94
CA LEU A 340 11.94 6.66 -13.79
C LEU A 340 10.65 7.03 -13.04
N LEU A 341 10.00 6.06 -12.40
CA LEU A 341 8.74 6.27 -11.67
C LEU A 341 8.95 7.19 -10.47
N LYS A 342 10.03 7.00 -9.69
CA LYS A 342 10.35 7.86 -8.54
C LYS A 342 10.65 9.30 -8.94
N PHE A 343 11.31 9.51 -10.08
CA PHE A 343 11.61 10.84 -10.58
C PHE A 343 10.33 11.63 -10.95
N PHE A 344 9.37 10.96 -11.59
CA PHE A 344 8.10 11.57 -12.03
C PHE A 344 6.93 11.41 -11.07
N ARG A 345 7.13 10.78 -9.90
CA ARG A 345 6.07 10.54 -8.91
C ARG A 345 5.37 11.82 -8.48
N ASN A 346 4.06 11.72 -8.27
CA ASN A 346 3.21 12.86 -7.95
C ASN A 346 3.70 13.59 -6.69
N ARG A 347 4.18 14.82 -6.88
CA ARG A 347 4.73 15.69 -5.82
C ARG A 347 3.74 16.06 -4.74
N ASP A 348 2.45 16.00 -5.03
CA ASP A 348 1.40 16.33 -4.07
C ASP A 348 1.17 15.18 -3.06
N GLN A 349 1.75 13.99 -3.30
CA GLN A 349 1.57 12.81 -2.45
C GLN A 349 2.73 12.55 -1.49
N TYR A 350 3.88 13.20 -1.65
CA TYR A 350 5.09 12.96 -0.84
C TYR A 350 5.59 14.23 -0.15
N PRO A 351 6.33 14.11 0.97
CA PRO A 351 7.00 15.25 1.59
C PRO A 351 7.95 15.99 0.62
N ILE A 352 8.08 17.31 0.78
CA ILE A 352 8.95 18.16 -0.06
C ILE A 352 10.41 17.67 -0.02
N SER A 353 10.88 17.23 1.15
CA SER A 353 12.23 16.69 1.36
C SER A 353 12.57 15.54 0.41
N THR A 354 11.57 14.79 -0.07
CA THR A 354 11.76 13.68 -1.01
C THR A 354 12.17 14.12 -2.42
N TYR A 355 12.19 15.43 -2.70
CA TYR A 355 12.52 16.02 -4.01
C TYR A 355 13.70 16.99 -3.97
N GLU A 356 14.35 17.18 -2.84
CA GLU A 356 15.48 18.12 -2.73
C GLU A 356 16.69 17.66 -3.54
N ASN A 357 16.91 16.34 -3.63
CA ASN A 357 17.97 15.72 -4.41
C ASN A 357 17.42 14.54 -5.22
N PRO A 358 16.73 14.79 -6.36
CA PRO A 358 16.15 13.72 -7.16
C PRO A 358 17.25 12.87 -7.78
N ASP A 359 17.08 11.54 -7.69
CA ASP A 359 17.97 10.61 -8.38
C ASP A 359 17.75 10.68 -9.89
N ILE A 360 18.83 10.98 -10.61
CA ILE A 360 18.87 11.06 -12.08
C ILE A 360 19.77 10.00 -12.70
N SER A 361 20.31 9.08 -11.89
CA SER A 361 21.24 8.04 -12.33
C SER A 361 20.66 7.17 -13.44
N PHE A 362 19.35 6.88 -13.40
CA PHE A 362 18.63 6.10 -14.41
C PHE A 362 18.74 6.71 -15.83
N TRP A 363 18.93 8.03 -15.97
CA TRP A 363 19.16 8.68 -17.27
C TRP A 363 20.49 8.26 -17.90
N THR A 364 21.47 7.82 -17.12
CA THR A 364 22.73 7.32 -17.67
C THR A 364 22.55 5.96 -18.33
N MET A 365 21.56 5.17 -17.89
CA MET A 365 21.23 3.84 -18.42
C MET A 365 20.59 3.88 -19.83
N THR A 366 20.09 5.04 -20.24
CA THR A 366 19.55 5.26 -21.60
C THR A 366 20.66 5.44 -22.63
N LYS A 367 21.91 5.64 -22.20
CA LYS A 367 23.06 5.89 -23.07
C LYS A 367 23.86 4.60 -23.28
N GLY A 368 24.54 4.48 -24.43
CA GLY A 368 25.65 3.54 -24.60
C GLY A 368 25.40 2.29 -25.44
N GLY A 369 24.31 2.20 -26.21
CA GLY A 369 24.11 1.14 -27.21
C GLY A 369 24.10 -0.30 -26.64
N SER A 370 23.86 -0.44 -25.33
CA SER A 370 23.68 -1.72 -24.64
C SER A 370 22.30 -2.31 -24.90
N ALA A 371 22.15 -3.62 -24.64
CA ALA A 371 20.84 -4.29 -24.69
C ALA A 371 19.79 -3.57 -23.82
N LEU A 372 20.18 -3.02 -22.68
CA LEU A 372 19.32 -2.22 -21.81
C LEU A 372 18.86 -0.93 -22.50
N SER A 373 19.78 -0.13 -23.05
CA SER A 373 19.41 1.11 -23.76
C SER A 373 18.53 0.84 -24.98
N THR A 374 18.75 -0.28 -25.69
CA THR A 374 17.88 -0.71 -26.80
C THR A 374 16.49 -1.09 -26.31
N TRP A 375 16.38 -1.79 -25.18
CA TRP A 375 15.08 -2.13 -24.59
C TRP A 375 14.32 -0.87 -24.13
N ILE A 376 15.02 0.08 -23.50
CA ILE A 376 14.44 1.36 -23.06
C ILE A 376 13.86 2.12 -24.26
N ASP A 377 14.64 2.26 -25.34
CA ASP A 377 14.20 2.94 -26.56
C ASP A 377 13.04 2.18 -27.23
N SER A 378 13.13 0.85 -27.32
CA SER A 378 12.12 0.06 -28.03
C SER A 378 10.75 0.04 -27.33
N TYR A 379 10.71 0.00 -25.99
CA TYR A 379 9.48 -0.28 -25.25
C TYR A 379 9.07 0.81 -24.26
N ILE A 380 10.01 1.56 -23.68
CA ILE A 380 9.70 2.47 -22.58
C ILE A 380 9.59 3.92 -23.06
N LEU A 381 10.66 4.45 -23.68
CA LEU A 381 10.86 5.88 -23.92
C LEU A 381 11.11 6.29 -25.40
N GLY A 382 11.15 5.37 -26.36
CA GLY A 382 11.37 5.74 -27.77
C GLY A 382 10.21 6.45 -28.48
N GLU A 383 10.48 6.85 -29.72
CA GLU A 383 9.51 7.54 -30.59
C GLU A 383 8.82 6.61 -31.59
N SER A 384 9.14 5.31 -31.57
CA SER A 384 8.56 4.33 -32.50
C SER A 384 7.04 4.34 -32.38
N HIS A 385 6.37 4.48 -33.54
CA HIS A 385 5.00 5.01 -33.65
C HIS A 385 3.88 4.14 -33.02
N HIS A 386 4.22 3.07 -32.30
CA HIS A 386 3.22 2.13 -31.82
C HIS A 386 3.39 1.59 -30.38
N VAL A 387 4.58 1.61 -29.74
CA VAL A 387 4.85 0.65 -28.64
C VAL A 387 5.19 1.25 -27.28
N THR A 388 5.51 2.53 -27.19
CA THR A 388 6.16 3.09 -25.98
C THR A 388 5.21 3.32 -24.82
N ILE A 389 5.57 2.79 -23.64
CA ILE A 389 4.75 2.84 -22.42
C ILE A 389 4.70 4.25 -21.82
N PHE A 390 5.85 4.94 -21.76
CA PHE A 390 6.01 6.22 -21.06
C PHE A 390 6.49 7.33 -21.99
N LYS A 391 5.98 7.36 -23.24
CA LYS A 391 6.34 8.39 -24.24
C LYS A 391 6.22 9.82 -23.71
N ASP A 392 5.19 10.07 -22.90
CA ASP A 392 4.92 11.39 -22.33
C ASP A 392 6.02 11.87 -21.37
N LEU A 393 6.80 10.95 -20.79
CA LEU A 393 7.87 11.27 -19.84
C LEU A 393 9.16 11.72 -20.54
N VAL A 394 9.36 11.34 -21.81
CA VAL A 394 10.57 11.61 -22.60
C VAL A 394 10.81 13.11 -22.78
N THR A 395 9.73 13.85 -23.01
CA THR A 395 9.74 15.30 -23.27
C THR A 395 9.21 16.10 -22.08
N ALA A 396 8.96 15.43 -20.95
CA ALA A 396 8.40 16.06 -19.78
C ALA A 396 9.41 17.01 -19.14
N ALA A 397 8.98 18.26 -18.92
CA ALA A 397 9.73 19.19 -18.09
C ALA A 397 9.82 18.64 -16.65
N PRO A 398 10.91 18.92 -15.90
CA PRO A 398 11.08 18.42 -14.53
C PRO A 398 9.94 18.79 -13.57
N ASN A 399 9.23 19.89 -13.83
CA ASN A 399 8.09 20.37 -13.03
C ASN A 399 6.72 19.87 -13.55
N GLN A 400 6.68 19.09 -14.63
CA GLN A 400 5.44 18.53 -15.16
C GLN A 400 4.82 17.61 -14.12
N LYS A 401 3.53 17.82 -13.84
CA LYS A 401 2.77 16.99 -12.90
C LYS A 401 2.20 15.75 -13.60
N PHE A 402 2.29 14.63 -12.91
CA PHE A 402 1.70 13.34 -13.28
C PHE A 402 0.86 12.81 -12.13
N THR A 403 -0.15 11.99 -12.45
CA THR A 403 -0.85 11.18 -11.47
C THR A 403 0.12 10.13 -10.89
N ILE A 404 -0.24 9.48 -9.80
CA ILE A 404 0.61 8.42 -9.23
C ILE A 404 0.77 7.20 -10.17
N TRP A 405 -0.12 7.07 -11.16
CA TRP A 405 -0.06 6.04 -12.22
C TRP A 405 0.52 6.56 -13.54
N MET A 406 1.26 7.67 -13.49
CA MET A 406 1.99 8.26 -14.63
C MET A 406 1.09 8.70 -15.80
N THR A 407 -0.14 9.15 -15.51
CA THR A 407 -0.95 9.91 -16.47
C THR A 407 -0.59 11.38 -16.36
N LYS A 408 -0.37 12.06 -17.50
CA LYS A 408 -0.08 13.49 -17.53
C LYS A 408 -1.27 14.29 -17.00
N ILE A 409 -1.04 15.18 -16.05
CA ILE A 409 -2.06 16.12 -15.57
C ILE A 409 -2.00 17.36 -16.45
N ASN A 410 -3.05 17.62 -17.22
CA ASN A 410 -3.19 18.87 -17.98
C ASN A 410 -3.63 19.97 -17.00
N THR A 411 -2.71 20.88 -16.67
CA THR A 411 -2.96 22.07 -15.85
C THR A 411 -3.40 23.24 -16.70
#